data_AF-A0A7W5AW72-F1
#
_entry.id   AF-A0A7W5AW72-F1
#
_cell.length_a   1.000
_cell.length_b   1.000
_cell.length_c   1.000
_cell.angle_alpha   90.00
_cell.angle_beta   90.00
_cell.angle_gamma   90.00
#
_symmetry.space_group_name_H-M   'P 1'
#
loop_
_entity.id
_entity.type
_entity.pdbx_description
1 polymer ?
#
loop_
_entity_poly.entity_id
_entity_poly.type
_entity_poly.pdbx_seq_one_letter_code
_entity_poly.pdbx_strand_id
1 'polypeptide(L)'
;MKMTKRMTMAALTTAVMLTAGSSYAAAQEFQTIMPISAQIEEPVKVQPYTLLVNGAAVAEQGYVHTDGATIMLPLRDLAEALDYSVTWNSATKSVELAKGNQWTSIKPGEDRYSFARMLITLGIAPQIQNGKIFVPITFASEVLRAEVTRSGADVSVMQVERKTATTDGFVTGISIKDGEGQVHLNGIGTEGIVLNVSNDTKLIAEDGSPMAWDELSLGAEVEAVHSLAMTLSLPPQTSVYELKVKGQAAPVDMLGTAGTIEEVTTSQDGTVMVLLKGEKLSESSQSEIILRVQVDTLLTTPSGEPATAQSLVKGSRVIGFYGPMMTKSLPPIGTAWKLVVLPAAEQ
;
A
#
# COMPACT_ATOMS: atom_id res chain seq x y z
N MET A 1 7.58 56.60 25.67
CA MET A 1 7.25 57.53 26.76
C MET A 1 5.80 57.29 27.18
N LYS A 2 5.60 56.87 28.44
CA LYS A 2 4.44 57.11 29.35
C LYS A 2 2.99 56.91 28.83
N MET A 3 1.99 56.56 29.61
CA MET A 3 1.80 55.95 30.92
C MET A 3 0.26 55.89 31.07
N THR A 4 -0.26 54.69 31.28
CA THR A 4 -1.35 54.32 32.20
C THR A 4 -2.43 55.30 32.68
N LYS A 5 -3.62 54.68 32.86
CA LYS A 5 -4.65 54.88 33.90
C LYS A 5 -5.67 56.02 33.72
N ARG A 6 -6.95 55.70 33.93
CA ARG A 6 -7.65 55.98 35.21
C ARG A 6 -9.01 55.27 35.33
N MET A 7 -9.08 54.41 36.33
CA MET A 7 -10.25 54.08 37.14
C MET A 7 -10.80 55.34 37.84
N THR A 8 -12.11 55.38 38.07
CA THR A 8 -12.84 56.04 39.18
C THR A 8 -14.31 55.66 38.94
N MET A 9 -15.06 54.87 39.73
CA MET A 9 -15.23 54.66 41.18
C MET A 9 -15.57 55.93 41.96
N ALA A 10 -16.86 56.08 42.27
CA ALA A 10 -17.42 56.75 43.44
C ALA A 10 -18.71 55.99 43.77
N ALA A 11 -18.80 55.27 44.91
CA ALA A 11 -19.06 55.80 46.26
C ALA A 11 -20.47 56.44 46.32
N LEU A 12 -21.32 56.22 47.32
CA LEU A 12 -21.06 55.96 48.72
C LEU A 12 -22.39 55.52 49.39
N THR A 13 -22.22 54.79 50.47
CA THR A 13 -23.16 54.32 51.49
C THR A 13 -24.30 55.30 51.87
N THR A 14 -25.44 54.81 52.37
CA THR A 14 -25.73 54.57 53.81
C THR A 14 -27.25 54.35 54.01
N ALA A 15 -27.58 53.44 54.92
CA ALA A 15 -28.91 52.90 55.21
C ALA A 15 -29.84 53.83 56.03
N VAL A 16 -31.15 53.63 55.89
CA VAL A 16 -32.12 53.72 56.99
C VAL A 16 -33.13 52.58 56.83
N MET A 17 -33.10 51.63 57.76
CA MET A 17 -34.24 50.75 58.04
C MET A 17 -35.25 51.55 58.87
N LEU A 18 -36.53 51.47 58.54
CA LEU A 18 -37.64 51.56 59.49
C LEU A 18 -38.88 50.88 58.90
N THR A 19 -39.64 50.33 59.82
CA THR A 19 -40.56 49.20 59.72
C THR A 19 -41.97 49.55 59.25
N ALA A 20 -42.68 48.47 58.88
CA ALA A 20 -44.11 48.23 58.99
C ALA A 20 -45.02 48.74 57.86
N GLY A 21 -45.89 47.83 57.42
CA GLY A 21 -47.13 48.18 56.73
C GLY A 21 -47.34 47.43 55.44
N SER A 22 -48.24 46.46 55.50
CA SER A 22 -48.80 45.65 54.42
C SER A 22 -49.12 46.46 53.16
N SER A 23 -48.60 46.03 52.01
CA SER A 23 -49.14 46.43 50.72
C SER A 23 -48.93 45.32 49.70
N TYR A 24 -50.05 44.91 49.11
CA TYR A 24 -50.23 43.90 48.08
C TYR A 24 -49.15 43.98 47.01
N ALA A 25 -48.52 42.83 46.73
CA ALA A 25 -47.52 42.69 45.67
C ALA A 25 -48.18 42.95 44.31
N ALA A 26 -47.80 44.05 43.67
CA ALA A 26 -47.94 44.21 42.24
C ALA A 26 -46.96 43.23 41.57
N ALA A 27 -47.48 42.35 40.72
CA ALA A 27 -46.69 41.35 40.01
C ALA A 27 -45.65 42.05 39.14
N GLN A 28 -44.38 41.81 39.46
CA GLN A 28 -43.23 42.25 38.69
C GLN A 28 -42.98 41.18 37.61
N GLU A 29 -42.96 41.61 36.36
CA GLU A 29 -42.63 40.75 35.23
C GLU A 29 -41.23 40.16 35.44
N PHE A 30 -41.18 38.86 35.75
CA PHE A 30 -39.93 38.12 35.69
C PHE A 30 -39.55 37.98 34.21
N GLN A 31 -38.34 38.44 33.87
CA GLN A 31 -37.71 38.01 32.63
C GLN A 31 -37.69 36.48 32.61
N THR A 32 -38.42 35.87 31.68
CA THR A 32 -38.35 34.44 31.43
C THR A 32 -36.91 34.11 31.06
N ILE A 33 -36.23 33.45 31.99
CA ILE A 33 -34.95 32.77 31.74
C ILE A 33 -35.30 31.73 30.67
N MET A 34 -34.83 31.91 29.43
CA MET A 34 -34.90 30.83 28.44
C MET A 34 -34.05 29.69 29.00
N PRO A 35 -34.57 28.48 29.21
CA PRO A 35 -33.71 27.37 29.54
C PRO A 35 -32.75 27.17 28.35
N ILE A 36 -31.44 27.20 28.60
CA ILE A 36 -30.49 26.55 27.73
C ILE A 36 -30.87 25.07 27.79
N SER A 37 -31.66 24.64 26.82
CA SER A 37 -31.83 23.23 26.50
C SER A 37 -30.54 22.80 25.81
N ALA A 38 -29.47 22.61 26.59
CA ALA A 38 -28.37 21.81 26.12
C ALA A 38 -28.96 20.43 25.83
N GLN A 39 -29.00 20.05 24.56
CA GLN A 39 -29.25 18.66 24.21
C GLN A 39 -28.20 17.85 24.97
N ILE A 40 -28.64 17.03 25.89
CA ILE A 40 -27.83 15.95 26.41
C ILE A 40 -27.61 15.06 25.19
N GLU A 41 -26.44 15.18 24.54
CA GLU A 41 -26.03 14.22 23.53
C GLU A 41 -26.10 12.85 24.20
N GLU A 42 -26.98 11.98 23.68
CA GLU A 42 -27.07 10.62 24.17
C GLU A 42 -25.65 9.99 24.12
N PRO A 43 -25.24 9.22 25.14
CA PRO A 43 -23.97 8.53 25.08
C PRO A 43 -23.92 7.71 23.79
N VAL A 44 -22.88 7.90 22.99
CA VAL A 44 -22.64 7.17 21.74
C VAL A 44 -22.88 5.68 22.01
N LYS A 45 -23.93 5.12 21.41
CA LYS A 45 -24.24 3.70 21.52
C LYS A 45 -23.10 2.91 20.90
N VAL A 46 -22.28 2.30 21.75
CA VAL A 46 -21.25 1.35 21.33
C VAL A 46 -21.98 0.13 20.78
N GLN A 47 -22.07 0.02 19.46
CA GLN A 47 -22.54 -1.21 18.82
C GLN A 47 -21.57 -2.32 19.23
N PRO A 48 -22.02 -3.40 19.88
CA PRO A 48 -21.12 -4.48 20.29
C PRO A 48 -20.58 -5.14 19.02
N TYR A 49 -19.28 -5.16 18.89
CA TYR A 49 -18.57 -5.96 17.90
C TYR A 49 -17.80 -7.05 18.63
N THR A 50 -17.68 -8.24 18.04
CA THR A 50 -16.87 -9.31 18.61
C THR A 50 -15.49 -9.24 17.99
N LEU A 51 -14.47 -9.02 18.82
CA LEU A 51 -13.07 -9.15 18.41
C LEU A 51 -12.61 -10.59 18.63
N LEU A 52 -12.27 -11.26 17.54
CA LEU A 52 -11.61 -12.56 17.53
C LEU A 52 -10.14 -12.35 17.16
N VAL A 53 -9.23 -12.89 17.96
CA VAL A 53 -7.80 -12.90 17.65
C VAL A 53 -7.33 -14.35 17.60
N ASN A 54 -6.76 -14.78 16.47
CA ASN A 54 -6.41 -16.17 16.20
C ASN A 54 -7.59 -17.15 16.47
N GLY A 55 -8.82 -16.71 16.18
CA GLY A 55 -10.05 -17.49 16.39
C GLY A 55 -10.59 -17.50 17.82
N ALA A 56 -9.93 -16.85 18.78
CA ALA A 56 -10.37 -16.74 20.17
C ALA A 56 -10.94 -15.35 20.48
N ALA A 57 -12.05 -15.29 21.22
CA ALA A 57 -12.57 -14.02 21.72
C ALA A 57 -11.62 -13.42 22.76
N VAL A 58 -11.29 -12.15 22.61
CA VAL A 58 -10.49 -11.42 23.61
C VAL A 58 -11.36 -10.86 24.74
N ALA A 59 -10.75 -10.62 25.90
CA ALA A 59 -11.46 -10.16 27.08
C ALA A 59 -11.99 -8.73 26.91
N GLU A 60 -11.16 -7.84 26.36
CA GLU A 60 -11.57 -6.48 26.04
C GLU A 60 -12.09 -6.36 24.61
N GLN A 61 -13.26 -5.74 24.45
CA GLN A 61 -13.74 -5.31 23.14
C GLN A 61 -13.30 -3.86 22.91
N GLY A 62 -13.10 -3.47 21.66
CA GLY A 62 -12.81 -2.07 21.36
C GLY A 62 -14.06 -1.26 21.06
N TYR A 63 -13.90 -0.16 20.33
CA TYR A 63 -15.01 0.75 20.01
C TYR A 63 -14.87 1.36 18.61
N VAL A 64 -15.93 1.99 18.12
CA VAL A 64 -15.87 2.82 16.91
C VAL A 64 -15.43 4.23 17.30
N HIS A 65 -14.36 4.72 16.68
CA HIS A 65 -13.82 6.05 16.87
C HIS A 65 -14.87 7.14 16.57
N THR A 66 -14.64 8.35 17.07
CA THR A 66 -15.58 9.48 16.93
C THR A 66 -15.78 9.95 15.48
N ASP A 67 -14.96 9.49 14.54
CA ASP A 67 -15.19 9.68 13.10
C ASP A 67 -16.35 8.82 12.53
N GLY A 68 -16.85 7.87 13.31
CA GLY A 68 -17.94 6.96 12.92
C GLY A 68 -17.53 5.82 11.98
N ALA A 69 -16.25 5.71 11.59
CA ALA A 69 -15.77 4.75 10.60
C ALA A 69 -14.69 3.81 11.16
N THR A 70 -13.74 4.33 11.95
CA THR A 70 -12.56 3.56 12.33
C THR A 70 -12.82 2.73 13.58
N ILE A 71 -12.50 1.45 13.55
CA ILE A 71 -12.52 0.61 14.75
C ILE A 71 -11.20 0.79 15.51
N MET A 72 -11.32 0.97 16.83
CA MET A 72 -10.21 1.09 17.77
C MET A 72 -10.10 -0.20 18.57
N LEU A 73 -9.00 -0.94 18.39
CA LEU A 73 -8.72 -2.24 19.02
C LEU A 73 -7.97 -2.07 20.34
N PRO A 74 -8.26 -2.88 21.38
CA PRO A 74 -7.50 -2.88 22.64
C PRO A 74 -6.09 -3.42 22.39
N LEU A 75 -5.09 -2.54 22.54
CA LEU A 75 -3.71 -2.81 22.14
C LEU A 75 -3.12 -4.04 22.84
N ARG A 76 -3.36 -4.17 24.15
CA ARG A 76 -2.79 -5.25 24.95
C ARG A 76 -3.36 -6.60 24.56
N ASP A 77 -4.69 -6.74 24.60
CA ASP A 77 -5.39 -7.99 24.26
C ASP A 77 -5.06 -8.44 22.83
N LEU A 78 -5.05 -7.50 21.88
CA LEU A 78 -4.64 -7.76 20.51
C LEU A 78 -3.20 -8.28 20.43
N ALA A 79 -2.25 -7.59 21.05
CA ALA A 79 -0.83 -7.92 20.96
C ALA A 79 -0.52 -9.25 21.67
N GLU A 80 -1.01 -9.45 22.89
CA GLU A 80 -0.79 -10.68 23.67
C GLU A 80 -1.40 -11.91 22.97
N ALA A 81 -2.59 -11.78 22.38
CA ALA A 81 -3.21 -12.86 21.61
C ALA A 81 -2.50 -13.18 20.28
N LEU A 82 -1.65 -12.27 19.79
CA LEU A 82 -0.72 -12.47 18.68
C LEU A 82 0.70 -12.84 19.18
N ASP A 83 0.85 -13.28 20.43
CA ASP A 83 2.11 -13.66 21.10
C ASP A 83 3.17 -12.55 21.21
N TYR A 84 2.77 -11.27 21.16
CA TYR A 84 3.68 -10.18 21.49
C TYR A 84 3.76 -9.98 23.00
N SER A 85 4.96 -9.72 23.49
CA SER A 85 5.16 -9.16 24.83
C SER A 85 4.82 -7.67 24.83
N VAL A 86 4.12 -7.20 25.87
CA VAL A 86 3.67 -5.80 26.00
C VAL A 86 4.32 -5.18 27.23
N THR A 87 5.13 -4.14 27.04
CA THR A 87 5.85 -3.46 28.13
C THR A 87 5.55 -1.97 28.13
N TRP A 88 5.18 -1.41 29.27
CA TRP A 88 5.05 0.04 29.42
C TRP A 88 6.40 0.67 29.79
N ASN A 89 6.84 1.65 29.01
CA ASN A 89 8.00 2.48 29.30
C ASN A 89 7.54 3.82 29.88
N SER A 90 7.75 4.00 31.19
CA SER A 90 7.30 5.19 31.91
C SER A 90 8.12 6.45 31.59
N ALA A 91 9.40 6.29 31.21
CA ALA A 91 10.29 7.42 30.89
C ALA A 91 9.87 8.10 29.58
N THR A 92 9.53 7.30 28.57
CA THR A 92 9.09 7.78 27.25
C THR A 92 7.58 7.89 27.11
N LYS A 93 6.82 7.37 28.09
CA LYS A 93 5.36 7.25 28.09
C LYS A 93 4.85 6.47 26.87
N SER A 94 5.50 5.36 26.55
CA SER A 94 5.21 4.53 25.38
C SER A 94 4.95 3.08 25.77
N VAL A 95 4.20 2.37 24.93
CA VAL A 95 4.07 0.91 24.98
C VAL A 95 5.04 0.31 23.97
N GLU A 96 5.86 -0.62 24.41
CA GLU A 96 6.75 -1.42 23.59
C GLU A 96 6.14 -2.80 23.38
N LEU A 97 6.05 -3.24 22.13
CA LEU A 97 5.64 -4.59 21.75
C LEU A 97 6.81 -5.34 21.16
N ALA A 98 7.03 -6.59 21.55
CA ALA A 98 8.09 -7.42 20.99
C ALA A 98 7.69 -8.88 20.76
N LYS A 99 8.01 -9.41 19.58
CA LYS A 99 7.87 -10.84 19.20
C LYS A 99 9.07 -11.26 18.34
N GLY A 100 9.92 -12.15 18.85
CA GLY A 100 11.13 -12.57 18.14
C GLY A 100 12.06 -11.37 17.82
N ASN A 101 12.28 -11.09 16.54
CA ASN A 101 13.07 -9.95 16.06
C ASN A 101 12.22 -8.69 15.76
N GLN A 102 10.90 -8.78 15.91
CA GLN A 102 9.98 -7.67 15.69
C GLN A 102 9.86 -6.86 16.98
N TRP A 103 10.07 -5.55 16.89
CA TRP A 103 9.87 -4.60 17.97
C TRP A 103 9.18 -3.34 17.43
N THR A 104 8.19 -2.85 18.15
CA THR A 104 7.52 -1.58 17.87
C THR A 104 7.25 -0.82 19.17
N SER A 105 7.20 0.51 19.08
CA SER A 105 6.90 1.41 20.18
C SER A 105 5.81 2.38 19.76
N ILE A 106 4.81 2.50 20.61
CA ILE A 106 3.58 3.24 20.37
C ILE A 106 3.41 4.23 21.52
N LYS A 107 3.20 5.51 21.17
CA LYS A 107 2.99 6.56 22.16
C LYS A 107 1.55 7.07 22.09
N PRO A 108 0.75 6.91 23.16
CA PRO A 108 -0.62 7.43 23.17
C PRO A 108 -0.67 8.94 22.92
N GLY A 109 -1.64 9.35 22.10
CA GLY A 109 -1.83 10.74 21.67
C GLY A 109 -0.97 11.20 20.50
N GLU A 110 -0.05 10.36 19.99
CA GLU A 110 0.76 10.68 18.81
C GLU A 110 0.45 9.70 17.67
N ASP A 111 0.03 10.22 16.51
CA ASP A 111 -0.14 9.42 15.28
C ASP A 111 1.24 9.15 14.64
N ARG A 112 2.05 8.37 15.36
CA ARG A 112 3.39 7.94 14.95
C ARG A 112 3.65 6.54 15.50
N TYR A 113 3.87 5.62 14.58
CA TYR A 113 4.08 4.21 14.87
C TYR A 113 5.43 3.77 14.33
N SER A 114 6.23 3.08 15.14
CA SER A 114 7.47 2.51 14.64
C SER A 114 7.22 1.13 14.02
N PHE A 115 7.66 0.93 12.78
CA PHE A 115 7.59 -0.37 12.10
C PHE A 115 8.85 -0.55 11.27
N ALA A 116 9.51 -1.70 11.39
CA ALA A 116 10.73 -2.02 10.63
C ALA A 116 11.80 -0.89 10.63
N ARG A 117 11.98 -0.22 11.78
CA ARG A 117 12.89 0.94 11.98
C ARG A 117 12.48 2.24 11.25
N MET A 118 11.31 2.29 10.64
CA MET A 118 10.69 3.49 10.07
C MET A 118 9.58 4.01 10.98
N LEU A 119 9.26 5.31 10.90
CA LEU A 119 8.08 5.90 11.51
C LEU A 119 7.00 6.10 10.46
N ILE A 120 5.81 5.55 10.70
CA ILE A 120 4.64 5.69 9.83
C ILE A 120 3.48 6.37 10.58
N THR A 121 2.55 6.97 9.83
CA THR A 121 1.30 7.55 10.34
C THR A 121 0.12 6.69 9.89
N LEU A 122 -0.84 6.44 10.77
CA LEU A 122 -2.04 5.65 10.46
C LEU A 122 -3.31 6.51 10.37
N GLY A 123 -3.20 7.83 10.53
CA GLY A 123 -4.29 8.79 10.47
C GLY A 123 -5.02 9.02 11.80
N ILE A 124 -4.90 8.07 12.74
CA ILE A 124 -5.52 8.14 14.07
C ILE A 124 -4.50 7.72 15.11
N ALA A 125 -4.26 8.60 16.09
CA ALA A 125 -3.36 8.34 17.20
C ALA A 125 -3.94 7.29 18.17
N PRO A 126 -3.08 6.55 18.91
CA PRO A 126 -3.54 5.66 19.97
C PRO A 126 -4.23 6.46 21.08
N GLN A 127 -5.35 5.96 21.59
CA GLN A 127 -6.14 6.63 22.63
C GLN A 127 -6.12 5.87 23.94
N ILE A 128 -6.09 6.60 25.05
CA ILE A 128 -6.30 6.02 26.38
C ILE A 128 -7.77 6.18 26.75
N GLN A 129 -8.45 5.07 27.01
CA GLN A 129 -9.80 5.07 27.58
C GLN A 129 -9.85 4.07 28.74
N ASN A 130 -10.40 4.48 29.88
CA ASN A 130 -10.51 3.64 31.09
C ASN A 130 -9.19 2.96 31.52
N GLY A 131 -8.07 3.66 31.37
CA GLY A 131 -6.73 3.13 31.71
C GLY A 131 -6.17 2.11 30.72
N LYS A 132 -6.87 1.85 29.60
CA LYS A 132 -6.44 0.95 28.52
C LYS A 132 -6.08 1.76 27.28
N ILE A 133 -5.16 1.22 26.48
CA ILE A 133 -4.71 1.85 25.24
C ILE A 133 -5.39 1.14 24.08
N PHE A 134 -5.92 1.95 23.17
CA PHE A 134 -6.57 1.49 21.95
C PHE A 134 -5.86 2.06 20.72
N VAL A 135 -5.78 1.26 19.67
CA VAL A 135 -5.11 1.58 18.40
C VAL A 135 -6.09 1.40 17.24
N PRO A 136 -5.95 2.15 16.13
CA PRO A 136 -6.82 1.95 14.98
C PRO A 136 -6.65 0.53 14.41
N ILE A 137 -7.69 -0.02 13.80
CA ILE A 137 -7.69 -1.36 13.20
C ILE A 137 -6.56 -1.55 12.17
N THR A 138 -6.16 -0.50 11.48
CA THR A 138 -5.02 -0.46 10.54
C THR A 138 -3.68 -0.75 11.22
N PHE A 139 -3.56 -0.59 12.54
CA PHE A 139 -2.37 -0.98 13.29
C PHE A 139 -2.11 -2.49 13.21
N ALA A 140 -3.17 -3.31 13.25
CA ALA A 140 -3.05 -4.75 13.17
C ALA A 140 -2.45 -5.19 11.81
N SER A 141 -2.92 -4.59 10.70
CA SER A 141 -2.45 -4.93 9.36
C SER A 141 -1.09 -4.31 9.01
N GLU A 142 -0.90 -3.01 9.27
CA GLU A 142 0.31 -2.30 8.83
C GLU A 142 1.51 -2.49 9.77
N VAL A 143 1.28 -2.56 11.09
CA VAL A 143 2.36 -2.66 12.08
C VAL A 143 2.57 -4.09 12.54
N LEU A 144 1.51 -4.81 12.90
CA LEU A 144 1.64 -6.19 13.39
C LEU A 144 1.65 -7.24 12.27
N ARG A 145 1.40 -6.84 11.01
CA ARG A 145 1.31 -7.71 9.82
C ARG A 145 0.32 -8.87 10.02
N ALA A 146 -0.76 -8.60 10.77
CA ALA A 146 -1.86 -9.52 10.96
C ALA A 146 -2.92 -9.31 9.87
N GLU A 147 -3.57 -10.38 9.44
CA GLU A 147 -4.70 -10.29 8.53
C GLU A 147 -5.95 -9.90 9.30
N VAL A 148 -6.69 -8.92 8.77
CA VAL A 148 -7.91 -8.41 9.37
C VAL A 148 -9.07 -8.71 8.44
N THR A 149 -10.06 -9.44 8.95
CA THR A 149 -11.31 -9.72 8.23
C THR A 149 -12.48 -9.17 9.01
N ARG A 150 -13.44 -8.58 8.30
CA ARG A 150 -14.66 -8.03 8.90
C ARG A 150 -15.88 -8.72 8.31
N SER A 151 -16.73 -9.26 9.17
CA SER A 151 -18.02 -9.85 8.80
C SER A 151 -19.12 -9.15 9.59
N GLY A 152 -19.73 -8.12 8.99
CA GLY A 152 -20.73 -7.29 9.66
C GLY A 152 -20.17 -6.59 10.92
N ALA A 153 -20.65 -7.05 12.08
CA ALA A 153 -20.22 -6.57 13.38
C ALA A 153 -19.06 -7.38 13.98
N ASP A 154 -18.53 -8.42 13.30
CA ASP A 154 -17.39 -9.18 13.83
C ASP A 154 -16.09 -8.75 13.15
N VAL A 155 -15.03 -8.61 13.95
CA VAL A 155 -13.66 -8.34 13.50
C VAL A 155 -12.80 -9.52 13.90
N SER A 156 -12.18 -10.17 12.91
CA SER A 156 -11.23 -11.25 13.15
C SER A 156 -9.84 -10.80 12.72
N VAL A 157 -8.88 -10.91 13.64
CA VAL A 157 -7.47 -10.65 13.42
C VAL A 157 -6.70 -11.95 13.54
N MET A 158 -5.92 -12.31 12.54
CA MET A 158 -5.15 -13.55 12.53
C MET A 158 -3.70 -13.29 12.20
N GLN A 159 -2.78 -13.91 12.95
CA GLN A 159 -1.38 -13.94 12.54
C GLN A 159 -1.20 -15.02 11.49
N VAL A 160 -0.85 -14.62 10.29
CA VAL A 160 -0.54 -15.53 9.20
C VAL A 160 0.95 -15.43 8.92
N GLU A 161 1.69 -16.50 9.22
CA GLU A 161 3.06 -16.64 8.74
C GLU A 161 3.02 -16.88 7.23
N ARG A 162 3.18 -15.80 6.46
CA ARG A 162 3.31 -15.91 5.01
C ARG A 162 4.67 -16.51 4.70
N LYS A 163 4.68 -17.76 4.25
CA LYS A 163 5.85 -18.33 3.61
C LYS A 163 5.99 -17.73 2.23
N THR A 164 7.07 -17.00 1.98
CA THR A 164 7.30 -16.29 0.73
C THR A 164 8.47 -16.86 -0.06
N ALA A 165 8.42 -16.65 -1.37
CA ALA A 165 9.57 -16.71 -2.28
C ALA A 165 9.77 -15.34 -2.91
N THR A 166 11.00 -15.10 -3.36
CA THR A 166 11.36 -13.93 -4.16
C THR A 166 11.70 -14.40 -5.57
N THR A 167 11.12 -13.75 -6.58
CA THR A 167 11.39 -14.03 -7.99
C THR A 167 11.72 -12.73 -8.71
N ASP A 168 12.86 -12.71 -9.39
CA ASP A 168 13.25 -11.63 -10.30
C ASP A 168 12.73 -11.88 -11.72
N GLY A 169 12.39 -10.81 -12.42
CA GLY A 169 11.99 -10.93 -13.81
C GLY A 169 11.61 -9.63 -14.49
N PHE A 170 11.16 -9.75 -15.73
CA PHE A 170 10.62 -8.65 -16.52
C PHE A 170 9.12 -8.78 -16.66
N VAL A 171 8.44 -7.63 -16.58
CA VAL A 171 7.00 -7.54 -16.80
C VAL A 171 6.68 -7.81 -18.27
N THR A 172 5.97 -8.89 -18.54
CA THR A 172 5.56 -9.31 -19.89
C THR A 172 4.07 -9.19 -20.14
N GLY A 173 3.29 -8.91 -19.09
CA GLY A 173 1.86 -8.63 -19.18
C GLY A 173 1.38 -7.90 -17.94
N ILE A 174 0.47 -6.95 -18.14
CA ILE A 174 -0.16 -6.17 -17.07
C ILE A 174 -1.64 -6.16 -17.35
N SER A 175 -2.43 -6.69 -16.41
CA SER A 175 -3.89 -6.68 -16.46
C SER A 175 -4.39 -6.34 -15.06
N ILE A 176 -4.31 -5.06 -14.70
CA ILE A 176 -4.74 -4.54 -13.41
C ILE A 176 -5.92 -3.61 -13.60
N LYS A 177 -6.95 -3.78 -12.78
CA LYS A 177 -8.11 -2.92 -12.72
C LYS A 177 -8.53 -2.74 -11.27
N ASP A 178 -8.71 -1.49 -10.86
CA ASP A 178 -9.18 -1.13 -9.51
C ASP A 178 -8.33 -1.76 -8.38
N GLY A 179 -7.00 -1.85 -8.58
CA GLY A 179 -6.06 -2.41 -7.60
C GLY A 179 -5.98 -3.95 -7.56
N GLU A 180 -6.71 -4.64 -8.43
CA GLU A 180 -6.73 -6.10 -8.51
C GLU A 180 -6.42 -6.57 -9.93
N GLY A 181 -5.84 -7.77 -10.05
CA GLY A 181 -5.63 -8.39 -11.35
C GLY A 181 -4.36 -9.22 -11.41
N GLN A 182 -3.66 -9.16 -12.54
CA GLN A 182 -2.53 -10.04 -12.84
C GLN A 182 -1.36 -9.29 -13.47
N VAL A 183 -0.15 -9.64 -13.02
CA VAL A 183 1.11 -9.27 -13.66
C VAL A 183 1.81 -10.55 -14.11
N HIS A 184 2.18 -10.62 -15.38
CA HIS A 184 2.93 -11.76 -15.93
C HIS A 184 4.42 -11.40 -15.93
N LEU A 185 5.26 -12.32 -15.45
CA LEU A 185 6.72 -12.18 -15.49
C LEU A 185 7.35 -13.26 -16.35
N ASN A 186 8.40 -12.88 -17.08
CA ASN A 186 9.32 -13.78 -17.79
C ASN A 186 8.66 -14.74 -18.81
N GLY A 187 7.52 -14.38 -19.41
CA GLY A 187 6.90 -15.24 -20.41
C GLY A 187 5.55 -14.78 -20.93
N ILE A 188 5.02 -15.55 -21.86
CA ILE A 188 3.70 -15.39 -22.50
C ILE A 188 2.98 -16.73 -22.51
N GLY A 189 1.65 -16.68 -22.60
CA GLY A 189 0.83 -17.89 -22.66
C GLY A 189 1.12 -18.81 -21.48
N THR A 190 1.66 -19.99 -21.76
CA THR A 190 2.00 -21.03 -20.77
C THR A 190 3.33 -20.84 -20.05
N GLU A 191 4.10 -19.82 -20.41
CA GLU A 191 5.45 -19.57 -19.90
C GLU A 191 5.49 -18.48 -18.84
N GLY A 192 6.57 -18.47 -18.06
CA GLY A 192 6.77 -17.49 -17.00
C GLY A 192 5.96 -17.80 -15.75
N ILE A 193 5.58 -16.76 -15.02
CA ILE A 193 4.77 -16.84 -13.81
C ILE A 193 3.70 -15.75 -13.84
N VAL A 194 2.51 -16.08 -13.35
CA VAL A 194 1.42 -15.11 -13.17
C VAL A 194 1.31 -14.74 -11.70
N LEU A 195 1.49 -13.46 -11.43
CA LEU A 195 1.35 -12.87 -10.11
C LEU A 195 -0.06 -12.30 -9.98
N ASN A 196 -0.85 -12.87 -9.07
CA ASN A 196 -2.17 -12.37 -8.71
C ASN A 196 -2.01 -11.21 -7.73
N VAL A 197 -2.41 -10.03 -8.18
CA VAL A 197 -2.38 -8.77 -7.45
C VAL A 197 -3.72 -8.55 -6.76
N SER A 198 -3.67 -8.12 -5.50
CA SER A 198 -4.84 -7.67 -4.74
C SER A 198 -4.63 -6.24 -4.21
N ASN A 199 -5.67 -5.69 -3.59
CA ASN A 199 -5.61 -4.38 -2.93
C ASN A 199 -4.55 -4.27 -1.83
N ASP A 200 -4.04 -5.38 -1.30
CA ASP A 200 -3.00 -5.41 -0.28
C ASP A 200 -1.57 -5.52 -0.87
N THR A 201 -1.45 -5.72 -2.19
CA THR A 201 -0.15 -5.82 -2.88
C THR A 201 0.51 -4.44 -2.91
N LYS A 202 1.76 -4.36 -2.45
CA LYS A 202 2.55 -3.12 -2.47
C LYS A 202 3.38 -3.03 -3.75
N LEU A 203 3.11 -2.04 -4.59
CA LEU A 203 3.98 -1.67 -5.72
C LEU A 203 4.92 -0.54 -5.26
N ILE A 204 6.22 -0.77 -5.37
CA ILE A 204 7.24 0.19 -4.92
C ILE A 204 8.32 0.42 -5.98
N ALA A 205 8.82 1.65 -6.02
CA ALA A 205 9.97 2.03 -6.83
C ALA A 205 11.29 1.46 -6.25
N GLU A 206 12.39 1.63 -6.98
CA GLU A 206 13.71 1.14 -6.57
C GLU A 206 14.17 1.74 -5.22
N ASP A 207 13.82 3.00 -4.96
CA ASP A 207 14.11 3.74 -3.72
C ASP A 207 13.19 3.37 -2.54
N GLY A 208 12.20 2.49 -2.76
CA GLY A 208 11.23 2.03 -1.77
C GLY A 208 10.01 2.94 -1.61
N SER A 209 9.88 4.01 -2.41
CA SER A 209 8.67 4.84 -2.43
C SER A 209 7.48 4.09 -3.07
N PRO A 210 6.24 4.30 -2.60
CA PRO A 210 5.05 3.74 -3.25
C PRO A 210 4.91 4.23 -4.69
N MET A 211 4.52 3.34 -5.60
CA MET A 211 4.33 3.61 -7.02
C MET A 211 2.91 3.23 -7.46
N ALA A 212 2.36 3.98 -8.41
CA ALA A 212 1.02 3.70 -8.96
C ALA A 212 1.08 2.64 -10.07
N TRP A 213 0.01 1.84 -10.21
CA TRP A 213 -0.02 0.71 -11.16
C TRP A 213 0.04 1.13 -12.63
N ASP A 214 -0.38 2.34 -12.96
CA ASP A 214 -0.29 2.95 -14.29
C ASP A 214 1.14 3.39 -14.66
N GLU A 215 2.02 3.53 -13.67
CA GLU A 215 3.45 3.81 -13.89
C GLU A 215 4.23 2.52 -14.21
N LEU A 216 3.67 1.34 -13.91
CA LEU A 216 4.28 0.06 -14.26
C LEU A 216 4.14 -0.21 -15.76
N SER A 217 5.27 -0.45 -16.43
CA SER A 217 5.32 -0.61 -17.88
C SER A 217 5.87 -1.97 -18.29
N LEU A 218 5.48 -2.46 -19.48
CA LEU A 218 6.06 -3.67 -20.07
C LEU A 218 7.58 -3.54 -20.19
N GLY A 219 8.28 -4.60 -19.84
CA GLY A 219 9.75 -4.66 -19.85
C GLY A 219 10.44 -4.06 -18.64
N ALA A 220 9.68 -3.48 -17.69
CA ALA A 220 10.18 -3.14 -16.37
C ALA A 220 10.78 -4.38 -15.71
N GLU A 221 11.96 -4.22 -15.11
CA GLU A 221 12.55 -5.26 -14.28
C GLU A 221 11.97 -5.14 -12.87
N VAL A 222 11.61 -6.28 -12.27
CA VAL A 222 10.97 -6.31 -10.97
C VAL A 222 11.51 -7.46 -10.12
N GLU A 223 11.48 -7.24 -8.80
CA GLU A 223 11.63 -8.26 -7.78
C GLU A 223 10.25 -8.46 -7.14
N ALA A 224 9.71 -9.68 -7.21
CA ALA A 224 8.40 -10.02 -6.69
C ALA A 224 8.52 -10.88 -5.44
N VAL A 225 8.00 -10.40 -4.31
CA VAL A 225 7.82 -11.20 -3.10
C VAL A 225 6.42 -11.80 -3.12
N HIS A 226 6.34 -13.12 -3.30
CA HIS A 226 5.09 -13.83 -3.52
C HIS A 226 4.97 -15.06 -2.60
N SER A 227 3.79 -15.70 -2.59
CA SER A 227 3.55 -16.91 -1.81
C SER A 227 4.43 -18.08 -2.28
N LEU A 228 4.91 -18.92 -1.34
CA LEU A 228 5.47 -20.24 -1.69
C LEU A 228 4.42 -21.18 -2.29
N ALA A 229 3.14 -20.93 -2.04
CA ALA A 229 2.06 -21.67 -2.67
C ALA A 229 1.82 -21.14 -4.09
N MET A 230 1.93 -22.03 -5.07
CA MET A 230 1.67 -21.75 -6.48
C MET A 230 0.80 -22.85 -7.09
N THR A 231 0.05 -22.51 -8.13
CA THR A 231 -0.75 -23.49 -8.88
C THR A 231 0.15 -24.41 -9.71
N LEU A 232 -0.31 -25.63 -9.98
CA LEU A 232 0.34 -26.57 -10.89
C LEU A 232 -0.08 -26.35 -12.37
N SER A 233 -0.63 -25.17 -12.69
CA SER A 233 -0.97 -24.80 -14.05
C SER A 233 0.27 -24.36 -14.83
N LEU A 234 0.11 -24.21 -16.15
CA LEU A 234 1.10 -23.57 -17.00
C LEU A 234 0.44 -22.30 -17.59
N PRO A 235 0.89 -21.09 -17.22
CA PRO A 235 1.98 -20.81 -16.29
C PRO A 235 1.54 -21.07 -14.82
N PRO A 236 2.47 -21.29 -13.89
CA PRO A 236 2.16 -21.29 -12.46
C PRO A 236 1.64 -19.91 -12.05
N GLN A 237 0.68 -19.90 -11.14
CA GLN A 237 0.08 -18.68 -10.60
C GLN A 237 0.26 -18.61 -9.10
N THR A 238 0.51 -17.43 -8.55
CA THR A 238 0.72 -17.21 -7.12
C THR A 238 0.30 -15.81 -6.71
N SER A 239 -0.07 -15.61 -5.44
CA SER A 239 -0.36 -14.28 -4.91
C SER A 239 0.94 -13.51 -4.66
N VAL A 240 0.98 -12.25 -5.09
CA VAL A 240 2.11 -11.34 -4.83
C VAL A 240 1.78 -10.38 -3.68
N TYR A 241 2.72 -10.21 -2.76
CA TYR A 241 2.57 -9.31 -1.62
C TYR A 241 3.29 -7.98 -1.86
N GLU A 242 4.44 -8.03 -2.52
CA GLU A 242 5.22 -6.84 -2.86
C GLU A 242 5.84 -7.02 -4.25
N LEU A 243 5.76 -5.98 -5.06
CA LEU A 243 6.41 -5.90 -6.36
C LEU A 243 7.30 -4.66 -6.35
N LYS A 244 8.62 -4.87 -6.41
CA LYS A 244 9.61 -3.80 -6.43
C LYS A 244 10.17 -3.61 -7.82
N VAL A 245 10.07 -2.42 -8.39
CA VAL A 245 10.72 -2.09 -9.67
C VAL A 245 12.22 -1.89 -9.45
N LYS A 246 13.03 -2.46 -10.36
CA LYS A 246 14.49 -2.41 -10.34
C LYS A 246 15.04 -1.82 -11.64
N GLY A 247 16.24 -1.26 -11.57
CA GLY A 247 17.02 -0.88 -12.73
C GLY A 247 16.42 0.31 -13.51
N GLN A 248 16.81 0.44 -14.77
CA GLN A 248 16.36 1.55 -15.61
C GLN A 248 14.85 1.47 -15.83
N ALA A 249 14.15 2.53 -15.40
CA ALA A 249 12.71 2.68 -15.62
C ALA A 249 12.38 2.47 -17.10
N ALA A 250 11.49 1.51 -17.36
CA ALA A 250 10.93 1.33 -18.69
C ALA A 250 10.15 2.60 -19.06
N PRO A 251 10.25 3.07 -20.32
CA PRO A 251 9.36 4.09 -20.81
C PRO A 251 7.88 3.70 -20.60
N VAL A 252 7.01 4.69 -20.47
CA VAL A 252 5.56 4.44 -20.42
C VAL A 252 5.07 4.00 -21.80
N ASP A 253 3.96 3.25 -21.85
CA ASP A 253 3.31 2.76 -23.08
C ASP A 253 4.19 1.85 -23.95
N MET A 254 5.10 1.13 -23.30
CA MET A 254 5.93 0.13 -23.96
C MET A 254 5.08 -0.98 -24.57
N LEU A 255 5.42 -1.35 -25.80
CA LEU A 255 4.92 -2.52 -26.50
C LEU A 255 5.93 -3.65 -26.37
N GLY A 256 5.48 -4.88 -26.63
CA GLY A 256 6.43 -5.97 -26.76
C GLY A 256 5.91 -7.16 -27.54
N THR A 257 6.86 -7.96 -28.00
CA THR A 257 6.61 -9.20 -28.72
C THR A 257 7.52 -10.26 -28.11
N ALA A 258 6.95 -11.41 -27.76
CA ALA A 258 7.71 -12.57 -27.31
C ALA A 258 7.63 -13.65 -28.40
N GLY A 259 8.78 -14.11 -28.86
CA GLY A 259 8.84 -14.95 -30.05
C GLY A 259 10.23 -15.42 -30.41
N THR A 260 10.40 -15.76 -31.68
CA THR A 260 11.64 -16.29 -32.25
C THR A 260 12.24 -15.28 -33.23
N ILE A 261 13.56 -15.20 -33.22
CA ILE A 261 14.31 -14.46 -34.23
C ILE A 261 14.29 -15.24 -35.54
N GLU A 262 13.66 -14.67 -36.57
CA GLU A 262 13.60 -15.25 -37.92
C GLU A 262 14.80 -14.87 -38.79
N GLU A 263 15.30 -13.66 -38.58
CA GLU A 263 16.43 -13.10 -39.31
C GLU A 263 17.20 -12.07 -38.47
N VAL A 264 18.52 -12.04 -38.64
CA VAL A 264 19.39 -11.01 -38.09
C VAL A 264 20.21 -10.44 -39.25
N THR A 265 20.07 -9.13 -39.47
CA THR A 265 20.77 -8.41 -40.52
C THR A 265 21.64 -7.33 -39.89
N THR A 266 22.91 -7.25 -40.27
CA THR A 266 23.79 -6.16 -39.86
C THR A 266 23.97 -5.21 -41.03
N SER A 267 23.59 -3.95 -40.83
CA SER A 267 23.77 -2.89 -41.82
C SER A 267 25.25 -2.47 -41.92
N GLN A 268 25.63 -1.77 -43.01
CA GLN A 268 27.01 -1.32 -43.23
C GLN A 268 27.53 -0.37 -42.15
N ASP A 269 26.63 0.31 -41.44
CA ASP A 269 26.92 1.19 -40.31
C ASP A 269 27.04 0.44 -38.96
N GLY A 270 26.95 -0.89 -38.98
CA GLY A 270 27.02 -1.74 -37.79
C GLY A 270 25.69 -1.89 -37.05
N THR A 271 24.60 -1.26 -37.52
CA THR A 271 23.27 -1.40 -36.92
C THR A 271 22.75 -2.82 -37.11
N VAL A 272 22.41 -3.50 -36.01
CA VAL A 272 21.81 -4.83 -36.03
C VAL A 272 20.28 -4.70 -36.09
N MET A 273 19.66 -5.38 -37.03
CA MET A 273 18.22 -5.45 -37.23
C MET A 273 17.76 -6.88 -37.00
N VAL A 274 16.79 -7.08 -36.13
CA VAL A 274 16.27 -8.39 -35.74
C VAL A 274 14.81 -8.50 -36.19
N LEU A 275 14.51 -9.43 -37.09
CA LEU A 275 13.13 -9.79 -37.43
C LEU A 275 12.60 -10.74 -36.36
N LEU A 276 11.64 -10.25 -35.57
CA LEU A 276 11.01 -10.97 -34.48
C LEU A 276 9.58 -11.35 -34.87
N LYS A 277 9.24 -12.63 -34.74
CA LYS A 277 7.89 -13.15 -34.95
C LYS A 277 7.42 -13.94 -33.75
N GLY A 278 6.22 -13.63 -33.26
CA GLY A 278 5.68 -14.29 -32.07
C GLY A 278 4.37 -13.68 -31.57
N GLU A 279 4.11 -13.86 -30.29
CA GLU A 279 2.90 -13.37 -29.65
C GLU A 279 3.07 -11.93 -29.18
N LYS A 280 1.94 -11.21 -29.21
CA LYS A 280 1.83 -9.81 -28.79
C LYS A 280 1.70 -9.75 -27.26
N LEU A 281 2.48 -8.90 -26.60
CA LEU A 281 2.36 -8.67 -25.16
C LEU A 281 1.20 -7.72 -24.78
N SER A 282 0.71 -6.95 -25.75
CA SER A 282 -0.46 -6.07 -25.60
C SER A 282 -1.26 -6.01 -26.90
N GLU A 283 -2.48 -5.49 -26.85
CA GLU A 283 -3.34 -5.39 -28.05
C GLU A 283 -2.69 -4.59 -29.17
N SER A 284 -1.98 -3.51 -28.82
CA SER A 284 -1.27 -2.59 -29.71
C SER A 284 0.11 -3.09 -30.18
N SER A 285 0.63 -4.18 -29.60
CA SER A 285 1.89 -4.78 -30.05
C SER A 285 1.76 -5.44 -31.42
N GLN A 286 2.90 -5.83 -32.00
CA GLN A 286 2.97 -6.45 -33.32
C GLN A 286 3.37 -7.92 -33.18
N SER A 287 2.72 -8.81 -33.93
CA SER A 287 3.11 -10.24 -33.96
C SER A 287 4.33 -10.49 -34.85
N GLU A 288 4.67 -9.54 -35.71
CA GLU A 288 5.84 -9.58 -36.59
C GLU A 288 6.40 -8.16 -36.70
N ILE A 289 7.67 -7.96 -36.31
CA ILE A 289 8.31 -6.65 -36.24
C ILE A 289 9.81 -6.76 -36.49
N ILE A 290 10.38 -5.75 -37.15
CA ILE A 290 11.83 -5.59 -37.23
C ILE A 290 12.27 -4.62 -36.13
N LEU A 291 13.17 -5.08 -35.27
CA LEU A 291 13.72 -4.29 -34.18
C LEU A 291 15.15 -3.86 -34.49
N ARG A 292 15.36 -2.54 -34.49
CA ARG A 292 16.69 -1.93 -34.56
C ARG A 292 17.35 -1.98 -33.19
N VAL A 293 18.47 -2.67 -33.10
CA VAL A 293 19.32 -2.72 -31.91
C VAL A 293 20.34 -1.59 -32.00
N GLN A 294 20.28 -0.68 -31.03
CA GLN A 294 21.17 0.47 -30.90
C GLN A 294 22.17 0.24 -29.75
N VAL A 295 23.12 1.17 -29.59
CA VAL A 295 24.16 1.08 -28.55
C VAL A 295 23.56 1.15 -27.13
N ASP A 296 22.43 1.82 -26.99
CA ASP A 296 21.66 1.97 -25.75
C ASP A 296 20.56 0.90 -25.57
N THR A 297 20.39 -0.02 -26.52
CA THR A 297 19.46 -1.15 -26.35
C THR A 297 19.96 -2.07 -25.25
N LEU A 298 19.12 -2.31 -24.25
CA LEU A 298 19.40 -3.23 -23.16
C LEU A 298 19.31 -4.69 -23.65
N LEU A 299 20.39 -5.44 -23.53
CA LEU A 299 20.44 -6.87 -23.84
C LEU A 299 20.62 -7.64 -22.53
N THR A 300 19.62 -8.43 -22.15
CA THR A 300 19.64 -9.15 -20.86
C THR A 300 19.14 -10.58 -20.99
N THR A 301 19.46 -11.41 -20.01
CA THR A 301 18.79 -12.69 -19.74
C THR A 301 17.53 -12.45 -18.89
N PRO A 302 16.64 -13.45 -18.68
CA PRO A 302 15.48 -13.30 -17.79
C PRO A 302 15.83 -12.99 -16.33
N SER A 303 17.07 -13.30 -15.90
CA SER A 303 17.55 -13.01 -14.55
C SER A 303 18.13 -11.60 -14.39
N GLY A 304 18.14 -10.78 -15.45
CA GLY A 304 18.72 -9.42 -15.42
C GLY A 304 20.20 -9.34 -15.81
N GLU A 305 20.86 -10.47 -16.06
CA GLU A 305 22.28 -10.49 -16.43
C GLU A 305 22.50 -9.97 -17.86
N PRO A 306 23.57 -9.22 -18.16
CA PRO A 306 23.86 -8.74 -19.50
C PRO A 306 24.02 -9.88 -20.52
N ALA A 307 23.31 -9.80 -21.63
CA ALA A 307 23.47 -10.69 -22.78
C ALA A 307 24.32 -10.01 -23.87
N THR A 308 24.98 -10.81 -24.72
CA THR A 308 25.80 -10.27 -25.81
C THR A 308 25.04 -10.28 -27.14
N ALA A 309 25.38 -9.36 -28.04
CA ALA A 309 24.79 -9.33 -29.39
C ALA A 309 25.05 -10.65 -30.17
N GLN A 310 26.07 -11.44 -29.81
CA GLN A 310 26.30 -12.74 -30.43
C GLN A 310 25.23 -13.80 -30.08
N SER A 311 24.45 -13.58 -29.01
CA SER A 311 23.33 -14.45 -28.64
C SER A 311 22.08 -14.24 -29.51
N LEU A 312 22.03 -13.12 -30.24
CA LEU A 312 20.98 -12.82 -31.20
C LEU A 312 21.27 -13.55 -32.51
N VAL A 313 20.84 -14.80 -32.58
CA VAL A 313 20.94 -15.63 -33.79
C VAL A 313 19.57 -16.09 -34.23
N LYS A 314 19.45 -16.44 -35.50
CA LYS A 314 18.22 -17.06 -36.04
C LYS A 314 17.85 -18.30 -35.21
N GLY A 315 16.60 -18.38 -34.80
CA GLY A 315 16.07 -19.44 -33.93
C GLY A 315 16.15 -19.14 -32.44
N SER A 316 16.89 -18.11 -32.00
CA SER A 316 16.87 -17.69 -30.60
C SER A 316 15.48 -17.21 -30.20
N ARG A 317 15.04 -17.61 -29.00
CA ARG A 317 13.81 -17.12 -28.38
C ARG A 317 14.11 -15.83 -27.63
N VAL A 318 13.33 -14.80 -27.88
CA VAL A 318 13.53 -13.48 -27.27
C VAL A 318 12.20 -12.81 -26.94
N ILE A 319 12.24 -11.92 -25.97
CA ILE A 319 11.19 -10.94 -25.71
C ILE A 319 11.74 -9.57 -26.06
N GLY A 320 11.17 -8.96 -27.10
CA GLY A 320 11.54 -7.62 -27.54
C GLY A 320 10.57 -6.58 -27.04
N PHE A 321 11.08 -5.58 -26.33
CA PHE A 321 10.33 -4.42 -25.85
C PHE A 321 10.71 -3.19 -26.66
N TYR A 322 9.70 -2.47 -27.16
CA TYR A 322 9.87 -1.32 -28.05
C TYR A 322 8.76 -0.28 -27.83
N GLY A 323 9.05 0.97 -28.18
CA GLY A 323 8.08 2.06 -28.09
C GLY A 323 7.00 2.01 -29.20
N PRO A 324 5.94 2.81 -29.08
CA PRO A 324 4.83 2.83 -30.05
C PRO A 324 5.20 3.46 -31.40
N MET A 325 6.32 4.19 -31.48
CA MET A 325 6.78 4.82 -32.72
C MET A 325 7.46 3.80 -33.64
N MET A 326 6.79 3.49 -34.75
CA MET A 326 7.27 2.55 -35.76
C MET A 326 6.98 3.04 -37.20
N THR A 327 7.70 2.50 -38.18
CA THR A 327 7.44 2.78 -39.60
C THR A 327 6.12 2.17 -40.05
N LYS A 328 5.53 2.73 -41.11
CA LYS A 328 4.32 2.17 -41.77
C LYS A 328 4.60 1.04 -42.77
N SER A 329 5.75 0.36 -42.64
CA SER A 329 6.13 -0.76 -43.51
C SER A 329 5.49 -2.07 -43.05
N LEU A 330 5.57 -3.12 -43.88
CA LEU A 330 5.20 -4.49 -43.51
C LEU A 330 6.42 -5.41 -43.71
N PRO A 331 7.01 -5.96 -42.64
CA PRO A 331 6.70 -5.70 -41.23
C PRO A 331 7.07 -4.25 -40.80
N PRO A 332 6.45 -3.71 -39.74
CA PRO A 332 6.83 -2.43 -39.16
C PRO A 332 8.25 -2.51 -38.59
N ILE A 333 8.94 -1.37 -38.57
CA ILE A 333 10.29 -1.22 -38.03
C ILE A 333 10.23 -0.31 -36.82
N GLY A 334 10.69 -0.80 -35.67
CA GLY A 334 10.80 -0.06 -34.42
C GLY A 334 12.23 -0.07 -33.86
N THR A 335 12.46 0.72 -32.83
CA THR A 335 13.71 0.70 -32.07
C THR A 335 13.54 -0.18 -30.83
N ALA A 336 14.45 -1.14 -30.64
CA ALA A 336 14.47 -1.96 -29.43
C ALA A 336 14.94 -1.11 -28.25
N TRP A 337 14.11 -1.03 -27.22
CA TRP A 337 14.54 -0.52 -25.92
C TRP A 337 15.25 -1.62 -25.12
N LYS A 338 14.66 -2.82 -25.10
CA LYS A 338 15.22 -4.00 -24.42
C LYS A 338 14.93 -5.27 -25.21
N LEU A 339 15.92 -6.16 -25.27
CA LEU A 339 15.79 -7.53 -25.76
C LEU A 339 16.19 -8.48 -24.63
N VAL A 340 15.24 -9.30 -24.19
CA VAL A 340 15.48 -10.37 -23.20
C VAL A 340 15.67 -11.68 -23.95
N VAL A 341 16.86 -12.25 -23.87
CA VAL A 341 17.21 -13.51 -24.55
C VAL A 341 16.84 -14.68 -23.66
N LEU A 342 15.85 -15.46 -24.09
CA LEU A 342 15.36 -16.61 -23.33
C LEU A 342 16.33 -17.79 -23.49
N PRO A 343 16.57 -18.58 -22.43
CA PRO A 343 17.35 -19.81 -22.56
C PRO A 343 16.70 -20.77 -23.57
N ALA A 344 17.52 -21.56 -24.26
CA ALA A 344 17.01 -22.63 -25.11
C ALA A 344 16.18 -23.58 -24.25
N ALA A 345 15.00 -24.00 -24.73
CA ALA A 345 14.20 -24.99 -24.04
C ALA A 345 15.05 -26.27 -23.87
N GLU A 346 15.31 -26.68 -22.64
CA GLU A 346 15.88 -28.00 -22.37
C GLU A 346 14.90 -29.05 -22.93
N GLN A 347 15.37 -29.84 -23.89
CA GLN A 347 14.58 -30.89 -24.55
C GLN A 347 14.43 -32.13 -23.68
#